data_AF-A0A839H0F4-F1
#
_entry.id   AF-A0A839H0F4-F1
#
_cell.length_a   1.000
_cell.length_b   1.000
_cell.length_c   1.000
_cell.angle_alpha   90.00
_cell.angle_beta   90.00
_cell.angle_gamma   90.00
#
_symmetry.space_group_name_H-M   'P 1'
#
loop_
_entity.id
_entity.type
_entity.pdbx_description
1 polymer ?
#
loop_
_entity_poly.entity_id
_entity_poly.type
_entity_poly.pdbx_seq_one_letter_code
_entity_poly.pdbx_strand_id
1 'polypeptide(L)' 'MKLLQATNQDGNLILNDFATGNEISKRIYWRDSTPYYLSKDDDLLIPFKAIRVTNVYQEED' A
#
# COMPACT_ATOMS: atom_id res chain seq x y z
N MET A 1 -6.10 -1.33 15.81
CA MET A 1 -5.73 -1.93 14.51
C MET A 1 -5.83 -0.83 13.46
N LYS A 2 -4.74 -0.48 12.78
CA LYS A 2 -4.72 0.60 11.78
C LYS A 2 -5.19 0.03 10.44
N LEU A 3 -6.25 0.59 9.85
CA LEU A 3 -6.76 0.15 8.55
C LEU A 3 -5.98 0.88 7.46
N LEU A 4 -5.40 0.12 6.53
CA LEU A 4 -4.65 0.66 5.40
C LEU A 4 -5.46 0.49 4.12
N GLN A 5 -5.45 1.52 3.27
CA GLN A 5 -6.07 1.50 1.96
C GLN A 5 -4.99 1.41 0.90
N ALA A 6 -5.10 0.47 -0.03
CA ALA A 6 -4.23 0.40 -1.19
C ALA A 6 -4.95 0.95 -2.43
N THR A 7 -4.30 1.86 -3.15
CA THR A 7 -4.78 2.46 -4.39
C THR A 7 -3.77 2.23 -5.52
N ASN A 8 -4.25 1.96 -6.73
CA ASN A 8 -3.40 1.96 -7.92
C ASN A 8 -3.21 3.41 -8.41
N GLN A 9 -1.97 3.86 -8.50
CA GLN A 9 -1.57 5.15 -9.05
C GLN A 9 -0.48 4.92 -10.10
N ASP A 10 -0.80 5.18 -11.36
CA ASP A 10 0.13 5.01 -12.51
C ASP A 10 0.78 3.62 -12.57
N GLY A 11 -0.02 2.58 -12.33
CA GLY A 11 0.44 1.18 -12.34
C GLY A 11 1.20 0.75 -11.07
N ASN A 12 1.34 1.63 -10.07
CA ASN A 12 1.98 1.33 -8.79
C ASN A 12 0.94 1.27 -7.68
N LEU A 13 1.05 0.26 -6.83
CA LEU A 13 0.21 0.14 -5.64
C LEU A 13 0.80 0.99 -4.50
N ILE A 14 0.03 1.97 -4.04
CA ILE A 14 0.40 2.92 -2.98
C ILE A 14 -0.52 2.70 -1.76
N LEU A 15 0.05 2.69 -0.56
CA LEU A 15 -0.71 2.63 0.70
C LEU A 15 -0.97 4.02 1.25
N ASN A 16 -2.22 4.21 1.67
CA ASN A 16 -2.71 5.38 2.38
C ASN A 16 -3.26 4.97 3.74
N ASP A 17 -3.17 5.88 4.71
CA ASP A 17 -3.92 5.78 5.95
C ASP A 17 -5.41 5.93 5.65
N PHE A 18 -6.23 4.93 6.02
CA PHE A 18 -7.64 4.92 5.66
C PHE A 18 -8.45 6.06 6.32
N ALA A 19 -8.03 6.52 7.51
CA ALA A 19 -8.79 7.54 8.25
C ALA A 19 -8.53 8.94 7.71
N THR A 20 -7.31 9.22 7.25
CA THR A 20 -6.87 10.55 6.81
C THR A 20 -6.75 10.67 5.28
N GLY A 21 -6.64 9.55 4.56
CA GLY A 21 -6.35 9.52 3.12
C GLY A 21 -4.90 9.85 2.77
N ASN A 22 -4.03 10.07 3.76
CA ASN A 22 -2.64 10.44 3.53
C ASN A 22 -1.83 9.24 3.06
N GLU A 23 -1.01 9.45 2.03
CA GLU A 23 -0.01 8.48 1.57
C GLU A 23 1.01 8.20 2.67
N ILE A 24 1.20 6.91 2.97
CA ILE A 24 2.16 6.45 3.99
C ILE A 24 3.28 5.59 3.40
N SER A 25 3.19 5.20 2.13
CA SER A 25 4.20 4.35 1.50
C SER A 25 4.68 4.88 0.16
N LYS A 26 5.97 4.69 -0.11
CA LYS A 26 6.57 4.91 -1.44
C LYS A 26 6.30 3.74 -2.39
N ARG A 27 6.34 2.51 -1.85
CA ARG A 27 6.20 1.26 -2.62
C ARG A 27 5.84 0.08 -1.72
N ILE A 28 5.17 -0.91 -2.29
CA ILE A 28 4.84 -2.19 -1.66
C ILE A 28 5.75 -3.30 -2.21
N TYR A 29 6.18 -4.19 -1.33
CA TYR A 29 7.08 -5.31 -1.59
C TYR A 29 6.46 -6.61 -1.06
N TRP A 30 6.80 -7.73 -1.69
CA TRP A 30 6.46 -9.06 -1.21
C TRP A 30 7.74 -9.84 -0.96
N ARG A 31 7.87 -10.39 0.26
CA ARG A 31 8.98 -11.28 0.63
C ARG A 31 8.41 -12.48 1.37
N ASP A 32 8.69 -13.69 0.88
CA ASP A 32 8.24 -14.94 1.50
C ASP A 32 6.72 -14.94 1.80
N SER A 33 5.91 -14.51 0.82
CA SER A 33 4.44 -14.31 0.94
C SER A 33 3.98 -13.31 2.01
N THR A 34 4.91 -12.60 2.64
CA THR A 34 4.62 -11.52 3.60
C THR A 34 4.72 -10.18 2.87
N PRO A 35 3.67 -9.34 2.93
CA PRO A 35 3.71 -8.04 2.29
C PRO A 35 4.31 -6.99 3.24
N TYR A 36 5.09 -6.09 2.65
CA TYR A 36 5.77 -4.97 3.31
C TYR A 36 5.52 -3.69 2.53
N TYR A 37 5.53 -2.55 3.21
CA TYR A 37 5.61 -1.25 2.54
C TYR A 37 6.85 -0.50 2.98
N LEU A 38 7.46 0.24 2.06
CA LEU A 38 8.50 1.21 2.37
C LEU A 38 7.82 2.51 2.78
N SER A 39 8.02 2.90 4.03
CA SER A 39 7.43 4.10 4.61
C SER A 39 7.90 5.38 3.89
N LYS A 40 7.00 6.34 3.75
CA LYS A 40 7.26 7.62 3.08
C LYS A 40 8.26 8.50 3.84
N ASP A 41 8.16 8.52 5.16
CA ASP A 41 8.85 9.50 6.00
C ASP A 41 10.27 9.09 6.38
N ASP A 42 10.49 7.80 6.62
CA ASP A 42 11.69 7.27 7.28
C ASP A 42 12.35 6.11 6.54
N ASP A 43 11.87 5.75 5.35
CA ASP A 43 12.41 4.66 4.51
C ASP A 43 12.52 3.31 5.24
N LEU A 44 11.65 3.08 6.22
CA LEU A 44 11.55 1.81 6.93
C LEU A 44 10.67 0.82 6.18
N LEU A 45 11.11 -0.43 6.12
CA LEU A 45 10.34 -1.53 5.56
C LEU A 45 9.43 -2.13 6.64
N ILE A 46 8.13 -1.85 6.55
CA ILE A 46 7.17 -2.20 7.60
C ILE A 46 6.30 -3.37 7.14
N PRO A 47 6.29 -4.52 7.84
CA PRO A 47 5.39 -5.63 7.53
C PRO A 47 3.95 -5.27 7.87
N PHE A 48 3.00 -5.74 7.05
CA PHE A 48 1.58 -5.59 7.35
C PHE A 48 0.81 -6.89 7.08
N LYS A 49 -0.34 -7.03 7.75
CA LYS A 49 -1.15 -8.26 7.71
C LYS A 49 -2.47 -8.12 6.96
N ALA A 50 -2.98 -6.90 6.80
CA ALA A 50 -4.25 -6.66 6.14
C ALA A 50 -4.23 -5.31 5.42
N ILE A 51 -4.67 -5.31 4.17
CA ILE A 51 -4.99 -4.10 3.40
C ILE A 51 -6.40 -4.24 2.90
N ARG A 52 -7.13 -3.12 2.85
CA ARG A 52 -8.31 -3.04 2.02
C ARG A 52 -7.87 -2.49 0.67
N VAL A 53 -7.98 -3.31 -0.37
CA VAL A 53 -7.78 -2.84 -1.74
C VAL A 53 -9.10 -2.27 -2.23
N THR A 54 -9.08 -1.01 -2.65
CA THR A 54 -10.25 -0.35 -3.23
C THR A 54 -9.83 0.21 -4.57
N ASN A 55 -10.56 -0.13 -5.64
CA ASN A 55 -10.27 0.24 -7.02
C ASN A 55 -8.93 -0.27 -7.55
N VAL A 56 -8.88 -1.56 -7.91
CA VAL A 56 -7.93 -2.04 -8.91
C VAL A 56 -8.58 -1.83 -10.27
N TYR A 57 -8.30 -0.71 -10.93
CA TYR A 57 -8.58 -0.62 -12.35
C TYR A 57 -7.51 -1.45 -13.06
N GLN A 58 -7.91 -2.61 -13.55
CA GLN A 58 -7.16 -3.35 -14.55
C GLN A 58 -7.59 -2.72 -15.88
N GLU A 59 -6.71 -2.00 -16.56
CA GLU A 59 -6.96 -1.70 -17.97
C GLU A 59 -7.07 -3.06 -18.68
N GLU A 60 -8.27 -3.39 -19.15
CA GLU A 60 -8.48 -4.52 -20.05
C GLU A 60 -7.93 -4.12 -21.43
N ASP A 61 -7.02 -4.93 -21.98
CA ASP A 61 -6.54 -4.86 -23.38
C ASP A 61 -7.69 -5.06 -24.39
#